data_AF-A0A7Y5LGS1-F1
#
_entry.id   AF-A0A7Y5LGS1-F1
#
_cell.length_a   1.000
_cell.length_b   1.000
_cell.length_c   1.000
_cell.angle_alpha   90.00
_cell.angle_beta   90.00
_cell.angle_gamma   90.00
#
_symmetry.space_group_name_H-M   'P 1'
#
loop_
_entity.id
_entity.type
_entity.pdbx_description
1 polymer ?
#
loop_
_entity_poly.entity_id
_entity_poly.type
_entity_poly.pdbx_seq_one_letter_code
_entity_poly.pdbx_strand_id
1 'polypeptide(L)'
;MWRLTGDKVTRIFGFRVNKKLRGKLQTVLEKIEHGHHVFRACAKNAVLRMYEKFSTFLRLEVLSNNLRDFGQKKSLEYLDEVRQTLSAVADRFASFEAEALNVSVDFPLFQRLALPIPSGKTKIPGIKIQDTRMIRLMEVLLHAGTKIGGWRTAQLTR
;
A
#
# COMPACT_ATOMS: atom_id res chain seq x y z
N MET A 1 -1.60 1.63 1.48
CA MET A 1 -1.36 0.60 0.43
C MET A 1 -1.25 1.06 -1.05
N TRP A 2 -2.28 1.63 -1.70
CA TRP A 2 -2.30 1.90 -3.17
C TRP A 2 -1.27 2.93 -3.69
N ARG A 3 -0.52 3.57 -2.78
CA ARG A 3 0.46 4.61 -3.07
C ARG A 3 1.91 4.13 -3.00
N LEU A 4 2.17 2.81 -2.89
CA LEU A 4 3.51 2.25 -2.79
C LEU A 4 4.16 2.11 -4.18
N THR A 5 4.61 3.23 -4.72
CA THR A 5 5.33 3.32 -6.00
C THR A 5 6.78 2.85 -5.84
N GLY A 6 7.46 2.53 -6.95
CA GLY A 6 8.80 1.95 -6.93
C GLY A 6 9.84 2.80 -6.18
N ASP A 7 9.77 4.12 -6.31
CA ASP A 7 10.59 5.08 -5.55
C ASP A 7 10.38 4.95 -4.04
N LYS A 8 9.13 4.82 -3.58
CA LYS A 8 8.84 4.63 -2.14
C LYS A 8 9.30 3.28 -1.64
N VAL A 9 9.11 2.22 -2.43
CA VAL A 9 9.64 0.89 -2.12
C VAL A 9 11.15 0.98 -1.91
N THR A 10 11.90 1.61 -2.82
CA THR A 10 13.35 1.76 -2.63
C THR A 10 13.72 2.58 -1.40
N ARG A 11 12.97 3.64 -1.08
CA ARG A 11 13.19 4.45 0.14
C ARG A 11 12.96 3.64 1.41
N ILE A 12 11.92 2.81 1.44
CA ILE A 12 11.63 1.90 2.56
C ILE A 12 12.77 0.91 2.75
N PHE A 13 13.26 0.29 1.67
CA PHE A 13 14.42 -0.60 1.74
C PHE A 13 15.76 0.12 1.96
N GLY A 14 15.81 1.45 1.90
CA GLY A 14 17.05 2.23 2.05
C GLY A 14 17.97 2.15 0.83
N PHE A 15 17.43 1.79 -0.34
CA PHE A 15 18.18 1.73 -1.59
C PHE A 15 18.07 3.03 -2.39
N ARG A 16 19.16 3.40 -3.05
CA ARG A 16 19.18 4.54 -3.97
C ARG A 16 18.61 4.15 -5.33
N VAL A 17 17.63 4.90 -5.84
CA VAL A 17 17.11 4.73 -7.20
C VAL A 17 18.14 5.25 -8.21
N ASN A 18 18.55 4.41 -9.14
CA ASN A 18 19.32 4.81 -10.31
C ASN A 18 18.75 4.13 -11.56
N LYS A 19 18.96 4.74 -12.75
CA LYS A 19 18.49 4.17 -14.03
C LYS A 19 19.02 2.75 -14.31
N LYS A 20 20.06 2.33 -13.57
CA LYS A 20 20.73 1.03 -13.67
C LYS A 20 20.42 0.09 -12.49
N LEU A 21 19.36 0.34 -11.71
CA LEU A 21 19.02 -0.49 -10.56
C LEU A 21 18.77 -1.93 -11.04
N ARG A 22 19.70 -2.84 -10.73
CA ARG A 22 19.56 -4.27 -11.06
C ARG A 22 18.73 -4.96 -9.99
N GLY A 23 17.77 -5.78 -10.42
CA GLY A 23 16.94 -6.60 -9.54
C GLY A 23 15.45 -6.24 -9.62
N LYS A 24 14.64 -6.92 -8.82
CA LYS A 24 13.18 -6.78 -8.84
C LYS A 24 12.77 -5.53 -8.06
N LEU A 25 11.82 -4.76 -8.58
CA LEU A 25 11.14 -3.69 -7.84
C LEU A 25 9.64 -3.82 -8.11
N GLN A 26 8.94 -4.44 -7.16
CA GLN A 26 7.53 -4.79 -7.35
C GLN A 26 6.79 -4.80 -6.03
N THR A 27 5.49 -4.52 -6.10
CA THR A 27 4.55 -4.69 -5.00
C THR A 27 3.49 -5.68 -5.46
N VAL A 28 3.21 -6.67 -4.62
CA VAL A 28 2.29 -7.75 -4.92
C VAL A 28 1.38 -7.90 -3.71
N LEU A 29 0.08 -7.94 -3.95
CA LEU A 29 -0.89 -8.37 -2.95
C LEU A 29 -1.29 -9.79 -3.33
N GLU A 30 -0.99 -10.77 -2.49
CA GLU A 30 -1.30 -12.18 -2.72
C GLU A 30 -2.43 -12.59 -1.77
N LYS A 31 -3.46 -13.27 -2.28
CA LYS A 31 -4.44 -13.96 -1.44
C LYS A 31 -3.94 -15.39 -1.24
N ILE A 32 -3.68 -15.80 -0.01
CA ILE A 32 -3.31 -17.18 0.30
C ILE A 32 -4.60 -18.01 0.50
N GLU A 33 -4.56 -19.29 0.15
CA GLU A 33 -5.69 -20.25 0.21
C GLU A 33 -6.32 -20.44 1.62
N HIS A 34 -5.81 -19.76 2.65
CA HIS A 34 -6.35 -19.79 4.01
C HIS A 34 -7.02 -18.47 4.43
N GLY A 35 -7.38 -17.60 3.46
CA GLY A 35 -8.12 -16.36 3.72
C GLY A 35 -7.27 -15.17 4.16
N HIS A 36 -5.99 -15.36 4.50
CA HIS A 36 -5.10 -14.26 4.86
C HIS A 36 -4.50 -13.61 3.61
N HIS A 37 -4.68 -12.29 3.49
CA HIS A 37 -4.01 -11.49 2.48
C HIS A 37 -2.58 -11.20 2.93
N VAL A 38 -1.62 -11.49 2.04
CA VAL A 38 -0.22 -11.13 2.23
C VAL A 38 0.12 -10.03 1.27
N PHE A 39 0.49 -8.89 1.83
CA PHE A 39 1.18 -7.88 1.06
C PHE A 39 2.66 -8.20 0.98
N ARG A 40 3.23 -8.02 -0.20
CA ARG A 40 4.63 -8.24 -0.48
C ARG A 40 5.20 -7.05 -1.24
N ALA A 41 6.25 -6.43 -0.70
CA ALA A 41 7.07 -5.49 -1.44
C ALA A 41 8.45 -6.10 -1.66
N CYS A 42 8.91 -6.15 -2.91
CA CYS A 42 10.21 -6.69 -3.27
C CYS A 42 11.12 -5.57 -3.81
N ALA A 43 12.35 -5.53 -3.34
CA ALA A 43 13.41 -4.68 -3.86
C ALA A 43 14.71 -5.49 -3.94
N LYS A 44 15.29 -5.63 -5.14
CA LYS A 44 16.44 -6.51 -5.41
C LYS A 44 16.17 -7.95 -4.93
N ASN A 45 16.97 -8.47 -3.99
CA ASN A 45 16.82 -9.78 -3.36
C ASN A 45 16.17 -9.70 -1.97
N ALA A 46 15.64 -8.54 -1.59
CA ALA A 46 14.94 -8.32 -0.35
C ALA A 46 13.42 -8.30 -0.57
N VAL A 47 12.71 -8.81 0.43
CA VAL A 47 11.25 -8.95 0.43
C VAL A 47 10.72 -8.51 1.78
N LEU A 48 9.78 -7.59 1.77
CA LEU A 48 8.96 -7.22 2.92
C LEU A 48 7.61 -7.90 2.78
N ARG A 49 7.12 -8.48 3.86
CA ARG A 49 5.78 -9.08 3.94
C ARG A 49 5.00 -8.42 5.07
N MET A 50 3.73 -8.13 4.80
CA MET A 50 2.76 -7.73 5.81
C MET A 50 1.57 -8.67 5.70
N TYR A 51 1.23 -9.32 6.81
CA TYR A 51 0.14 -10.28 6.84
C TYR A 51 -0.44 -10.42 8.24
N GLU A 52 -1.70 -10.86 8.28
CA GLU A 52 -2.38 -11.16 9.53
C GLU A 52 -1.92 -12.54 10.05
N LYS A 53 -1.59 -12.59 11.34
CA LYS A 53 -1.18 -13.81 12.04
C LYS A 53 -2.20 -14.14 13.13
N PHE A 54 -2.76 -15.35 13.06
CA PHE A 54 -3.75 -15.87 14.00
C PHE A 54 -4.97 -14.94 14.20
N SER A 55 -5.38 -14.22 13.16
CA SER A 55 -6.50 -13.28 13.21
C SER A 55 -6.44 -12.20 14.30
N THR A 56 -5.26 -11.95 14.85
CA THR A 56 -5.08 -11.09 16.04
C THR A 56 -4.00 -10.03 15.84
N PHE A 57 -2.93 -10.37 15.10
CA PHE A 57 -1.77 -9.48 14.95
C PHE A 57 -1.45 -9.24 13.49
N LEU A 58 -1.18 -7.98 13.12
CA LEU A 58 -0.58 -7.64 11.83
C LEU A 58 0.94 -7.77 11.95
N ARG A 59 1.52 -8.77 11.29
CA ARG A 59 2.97 -9.03 11.33
C ARG A 59 3.66 -8.40 10.14
N LEU A 60 4.75 -7.69 10.42
CA LEU A 60 5.71 -7.21 9.43
C LEU A 60 6.96 -8.09 9.47
N GLU A 61 7.37 -8.59 8.32
CA GLU A 61 8.61 -9.36 8.16
C GLU A 61 9.45 -8.76 7.04
N VAL A 62 10.75 -8.61 7.28
CA VAL A 62 11.72 -8.21 6.25
C VAL A 62 12.71 -9.36 6.07
N LEU A 63 12.82 -9.85 4.84
CA LEU A 63 13.63 -10.98 4.44
C LEU A 63 14.64 -10.51 3.39
N SER A 64 15.86 -11.03 3.44
CA SER A 64 16.86 -10.79 2.39
C SER A 64 17.62 -12.06 2.08
N ASN A 65 17.65 -12.42 0.81
CA ASN A 65 18.47 -13.53 0.33
C ASN A 65 19.93 -13.11 0.08
N ASN A 66 20.21 -11.80 0.00
CA ASN A 66 21.53 -11.26 -0.24
C ASN A 66 21.79 -10.02 0.63
N LEU A 67 22.52 -10.20 1.74
CA LEU A 67 22.86 -9.12 2.67
C LEU A 67 23.77 -8.04 2.06
N ARG A 68 24.50 -8.36 0.98
CA ARG A 68 25.33 -7.38 0.27
C ARG A 68 24.49 -6.25 -0.35
N ASP A 69 23.20 -6.49 -0.62
CA ASP A 69 22.30 -5.44 -1.09
C ASP A 69 22.15 -4.30 -0.07
N PHE A 70 22.38 -4.59 1.21
CA PHE A 70 22.38 -3.66 2.35
C PHE A 70 23.79 -3.27 2.82
N GLY A 71 24.84 -3.66 2.09
CA GLY A 71 26.22 -3.46 2.54
C GLY A 71 26.65 -4.36 3.71
N GLN A 72 25.84 -5.36 4.06
CA GLN A 72 26.06 -6.22 5.22
C GLN A 72 26.79 -7.53 4.84
N LYS A 73 27.59 -8.04 5.78
CA LYS A 73 28.30 -9.32 5.66
C LYS A 73 27.43 -10.48 6.16
N LYS A 74 27.66 -11.68 5.61
CA LYS A 74 26.94 -12.90 6.01
C LYS A 74 27.78 -13.70 7.02
N SER A 75 27.81 -13.25 8.27
CA SER A 75 28.39 -13.96 9.42
C SER A 75 27.54 -13.72 10.67
N LEU A 76 27.60 -14.64 11.64
CA LEU A 76 26.90 -14.51 12.93
C LEU A 76 27.39 -13.32 13.75
N GLU A 77 28.66 -12.92 13.59
CA GLU A 77 29.24 -11.75 14.25
C GLU A 77 28.51 -10.45 13.87
N TYR A 78 27.99 -10.35 12.65
CA TYR A 78 27.25 -9.19 12.15
C TYR A 78 25.73 -9.34 12.30
N LEU A 79 25.25 -10.34 13.05
CA LEU A 79 23.82 -10.62 13.14
C LEU A 79 23.04 -9.46 13.75
N ASP A 80 23.61 -8.77 14.76
CA ASP A 80 22.94 -7.61 15.36
C ASP A 80 22.88 -6.42 14.39
N GLU A 81 23.95 -6.17 13.63
CA GLU A 81 23.96 -5.12 12.58
C GLU A 81 22.93 -5.41 11.48
N VAL A 82 22.82 -6.67 11.07
CA VAL A 82 21.79 -7.13 10.11
C VAL A 82 20.40 -6.93 10.71
N ARG A 83 20.19 -7.33 11.97
CA ARG A 83 18.92 -7.14 12.68
C ARG A 83 18.53 -5.67 12.71
N GLN A 84 19.42 -4.79 13.15
CA GLN A 84 19.18 -3.34 13.20
C GLN A 84 18.84 -2.77 11.82
N THR A 85 19.58 -3.18 10.78
CA THR A 85 19.35 -2.74 9.40
C THR A 85 17.96 -3.14 8.90
N LEU A 86 17.56 -4.39 9.10
CA LEU A 86 16.27 -4.91 8.65
C LEU A 86 15.10 -4.40 9.52
N SER A 87 15.32 -4.20 10.82
CA SER A 87 14.36 -3.52 11.71
C SER A 87 14.07 -2.11 11.23
N ALA A 88 15.10 -1.34 10.86
CA ALA A 88 14.89 0.01 10.33
C ALA A 88 14.09 0.02 9.01
N VAL A 89 14.18 -1.04 8.19
CA VAL A 89 13.31 -1.21 7.00
C VAL A 89 11.85 -1.42 7.43
N ALA A 90 11.62 -2.28 8.42
CA ALA A 90 10.28 -2.53 8.96
C ALA A 90 9.68 -1.27 9.58
N ASP A 91 10.46 -0.50 10.34
CA ASP A 91 10.01 0.75 10.96
C ASP A 91 9.61 1.79 9.91
N ARG A 92 10.43 1.98 8.87
CA ARG A 92 10.07 2.88 7.74
C ARG A 92 8.79 2.45 7.04
N PHE A 93 8.58 1.14 6.90
CA PHE A 93 7.34 0.63 6.31
C PHE A 93 6.14 0.87 7.24
N ALA A 94 6.28 0.62 8.54
CA ALA A 94 5.24 0.89 9.52
C ALA A 94 4.86 2.38 9.56
N SER A 95 5.85 3.28 9.53
CA SER A 95 5.60 4.73 9.42
C SER A 95 4.88 5.08 8.12
N PHE A 96 5.25 4.48 7.00
CA PHE A 96 4.57 4.70 5.73
C PHE A 96 3.10 4.24 5.78
N GLU A 97 2.83 3.05 6.34
CA GLU A 97 1.45 2.57 6.48
C GLU A 97 0.66 3.43 7.47
N ALA A 98 1.26 3.88 8.58
CA ALA A 98 0.63 4.82 9.50
C ALA A 98 0.25 6.14 8.80
N GLU A 99 1.16 6.73 8.01
CA GLU A 99 0.87 7.93 7.22
C GLU A 99 -0.20 7.66 6.15
N ALA A 100 -0.15 6.51 5.49
CA ALA A 100 -1.14 6.14 4.47
C ALA A 100 -2.54 5.90 5.06
N LEU A 101 -2.63 5.45 6.31
CA LEU A 101 -3.87 5.26 7.05
C LEU A 101 -4.31 6.52 7.79
N ASN A 102 -3.42 7.48 8.01
CA ASN A 102 -3.70 8.78 8.60
C ASN A 102 -4.41 9.71 7.60
N VAL A 103 -5.57 9.27 7.13
CA VAL A 103 -6.47 10.09 6.30
C VAL A 103 -7.35 10.88 7.24
N SER A 104 -7.00 12.14 7.50
CA SER A 104 -7.93 13.07 8.11
C SER A 104 -9.09 13.32 7.15
N VAL A 105 -10.31 13.34 7.68
CA VAL A 105 -11.49 13.71 6.92
C VAL A 105 -11.38 15.20 6.59
N ASP A 106 -11.11 15.52 5.33
CA ASP A 106 -11.12 16.90 4.83
C ASP A 106 -12.57 17.39 4.75
N PHE A 107 -13.09 17.90 5.87
CA PHE A 107 -14.47 18.36 5.99
C PHE A 107 -14.87 19.38 4.89
N PRO A 108 -14.01 20.35 4.50
CA PRO A 108 -14.23 21.18 3.31
C PRO A 108 -14.45 20.40 2.01
N LEU A 109 -13.68 19.34 1.74
CA LEU A 109 -13.90 18.48 0.57
C LEU A 109 -15.26 17.79 0.63
N PHE A 110 -15.64 17.25 1.78
CA PHE A 110 -16.95 16.61 1.97
C PHE A 110 -18.10 17.60 1.75
N GLN A 111 -17.96 18.82 2.26
CA GLN A 111 -18.93 19.89 2.03
C GLN A 111 -19.03 20.25 0.55
N ARG A 112 -17.90 20.35 -0.17
CA ARG A 112 -17.89 20.61 -1.61
C ARG A 112 -18.57 19.49 -2.41
N LEU A 113 -18.34 18.22 -2.05
CA LEU A 113 -18.99 17.09 -2.70
C LEU A 113 -20.51 17.10 -2.53
N ALA A 114 -21.01 17.60 -1.40
CA ALA A 114 -22.44 17.72 -1.11
C ALA A 114 -23.12 18.87 -1.88
N LEU A 115 -22.37 19.82 -2.42
CA LEU A 115 -22.91 20.96 -3.15
C LEU A 115 -23.08 20.66 -4.65
N PRO A 116 -24.15 21.19 -5.30
CA PRO A 116 -24.32 21.05 -6.73
C PRO A 116 -23.26 21.83 -7.50
N ILE A 117 -22.81 21.26 -8.61
CA ILE A 117 -21.83 21.88 -9.51
C ILE A 117 -22.47 22.20 -10.87
N PRO A 118 -22.20 23.37 -11.46
CA PRO A 118 -22.63 23.68 -12.82
C PRO A 118 -21.82 22.85 -13.83
N SER A 119 -22.51 22.24 -14.81
CA SER A 119 -21.91 21.53 -15.94
C SER A 119 -22.60 21.97 -17.23
N GLY A 120 -21.95 22.87 -17.96
CA GLY A 120 -22.53 23.53 -19.13
C GLY A 120 -23.80 24.30 -18.79
N LYS A 121 -24.92 23.96 -19.44
CA LYS A 121 -26.25 24.55 -19.21
C LYS A 121 -27.03 23.88 -18.07
N THR A 122 -26.48 22.82 -17.46
CA THR A 122 -27.17 21.99 -16.46
C THR A 122 -26.47 22.05 -15.10
N LYS A 123 -27.17 21.68 -14.02
CA LYS A 123 -26.58 21.52 -12.69
C LYS A 123 -26.54 20.04 -12.34
N ILE A 124 -25.36 19.54 -11.99
CA ILE A 124 -25.19 18.20 -11.44
C ILE A 124 -25.44 18.30 -9.93
N PRO A 125 -26.38 17.51 -9.37
CA PRO A 125 -26.64 17.52 -7.94
C PRO A 125 -25.42 17.04 -7.15
N GLY A 126 -25.22 17.62 -5.98
CA GLY A 126 -24.18 17.17 -5.05
C GLY A 126 -24.44 15.76 -4.52
N ILE A 127 -23.39 15.12 -4.05
CA ILE A 127 -23.39 13.78 -3.46
C ILE A 127 -23.87 13.88 -2.01
N LYS A 128 -25.02 13.27 -1.72
CA LYS A 128 -25.55 13.12 -0.35
C LYS A 128 -24.90 11.92 0.33
N ILE A 129 -23.73 12.14 0.93
CA ILE A 129 -22.91 11.06 1.53
C ILE A 129 -23.63 10.42 2.73
N GLN A 130 -24.52 11.16 3.38
CA GLN A 130 -25.35 10.68 4.49
C GLN A 130 -26.49 9.73 4.07
N ASP A 131 -26.86 9.69 2.79
CA ASP A 131 -27.97 8.84 2.34
C ASP A 131 -27.55 7.37 2.37
N THR A 132 -28.37 6.51 2.98
CA THR A 132 -28.06 5.07 3.11
C THR A 132 -27.71 4.41 1.78
N ARG A 133 -28.41 4.78 0.69
CA ARG A 133 -28.11 4.26 -0.66
C ARG A 133 -26.71 4.64 -1.13
N MET A 134 -26.26 5.86 -0.86
CA MET A 134 -24.92 6.32 -1.23
C MET A 134 -23.85 5.65 -0.37
N ILE A 135 -24.11 5.45 0.92
CA ILE A 135 -23.22 4.70 1.83
C ILE A 135 -23.07 3.26 1.33
N ARG A 136 -24.17 2.56 1.03
CA ARG A 136 -24.12 1.20 0.47
C ARG A 136 -23.39 1.14 -0.87
N LEU A 137 -23.59 2.12 -1.74
CA LEU A 137 -22.85 2.22 -2.99
C LEU A 137 -21.35 2.37 -2.70
N MET A 138 -20.96 3.29 -1.82
CA MET A 138 -19.55 3.49 -1.45
C MET A 138 -18.93 2.24 -0.81
N GLU A 139 -19.66 1.53 0.05
CA GLU A 139 -19.23 0.23 0.60
C GLU A 139 -18.97 -0.81 -0.49
N VAL A 140 -19.90 -0.94 -1.46
CA VAL A 140 -19.76 -1.84 -2.62
C VAL A 140 -18.59 -1.42 -3.50
N LEU A 141 -18.43 -0.12 -3.76
CA LEU A 141 -17.30 0.43 -4.53
C LEU A 141 -15.97 0.17 -3.82
N LEU A 142 -15.91 0.31 -2.49
CA LEU A 142 -14.74 -0.01 -1.68
C LEU A 142 -14.41 -1.51 -1.74
N HIS A 143 -15.41 -2.37 -1.55
CA HIS A 143 -15.25 -3.83 -1.62
C HIS A 143 -14.89 -4.33 -3.03
N ALA A 144 -15.35 -3.65 -4.08
CA ALA A 144 -14.91 -3.96 -5.44
C ALA A 144 -13.52 -3.39 -5.73
N GLY A 145 -13.19 -2.22 -5.15
CA GLY A 145 -11.90 -1.56 -5.23
C GLY A 145 -10.77 -2.37 -4.59
N THR A 146 -11.04 -3.24 -3.61
CA THR A 146 -10.02 -4.15 -3.04
C THR A 146 -9.60 -5.27 -3.99
N LYS A 147 -10.21 -5.40 -5.19
CA LYS A 147 -9.73 -6.31 -6.24
C LYS A 147 -8.45 -5.77 -6.88
N ILE A 148 -7.43 -6.62 -6.90
CA ILE A 148 -6.13 -6.34 -7.52
C ILE A 148 -6.34 -6.08 -9.02
N GLY A 149 -6.01 -4.87 -9.47
CA GLY A 149 -6.19 -4.43 -10.86
C GLY A 149 -7.39 -3.51 -11.11
N GLY A 150 -8.22 -3.24 -10.09
CA GLY A 150 -9.38 -2.35 -10.19
C GLY A 150 -10.38 -2.75 -11.27
N TRP A 151 -11.15 -1.79 -11.76
CA TRP A 151 -11.99 -1.96 -12.94
C TRP A 151 -11.31 -1.34 -14.16
N ARG A 152 -11.27 -2.09 -15.25
CA ARG A 152 -10.86 -1.53 -16.55
C ARG A 152 -11.97 -0.58 -17.02
N THR A 153 -11.63 0.52 -17.68
CA THR A 153 -12.61 1.49 -18.18
C THR A 153 -13.73 0.84 -19.00
N ALA A 154 -13.40 -0.19 -19.80
CA ALA A 154 -14.36 -0.98 -20.58
C ALA A 154 -15.41 -1.75 -19.75
N GLN A 155 -15.16 -1.97 -18.45
CA GLN A 155 -16.08 -2.61 -17.51
C GLN A 155 -17.02 -1.61 -16.83
N LEU A 156 -16.72 -0.32 -16.92
CA LEU A 156 -17.48 0.77 -16.30
C LEU A 156 -18.43 1.47 -17.28
N THR A 157 -18.15 1.39 -18.58
CA THR A 157 -18.91 2.06 -19.64
C THR A 157 -19.82 1.14 -20.45
N ARG A 158 -20.25 0.01 -19.87
CA ARG A 158 -21.31 -0.84 -20.44
C ARG A 158 -22.63 -0.62 -19.73
#